data_AF-A0AAV5FQK8-F1
#
_entry.id   AF-A0AAV5FQK8-F1
#
_cell.length_a   1.000
_cell.length_b   1.000
_cell.length_c   1.000
_cell.angle_alpha   90.00
_cell.angle_beta   90.00
_cell.angle_gamma   90.00
#
_symmetry.space_group_name_H-M   'P 1'
#
loop_
_entity.id
_entity.type
_entity.pdbx_description
1 polymer ?
#
loop_
_entity_poly.entity_id
_entity_poly.type
_entity_poly.pdbx_seq_one_letter_code
_entity_poly.pdbx_strand_id
1 'polypeptide(L)' 'MSHSIKIYDTCIGCTQCVRACPTNVLEMIPWDGCKDKQIASAPRTEDCVGCKRCDPPAYLSEGHLALGSWESKV' A
#
# COMPACT_ATOMS: atom_id res chain seq x y z
N MET A 1 -6.56 2.91 -21.14
CA MET A 1 -7.14 3.71 -20.03
C MET A 1 -6.12 3.66 -18.91
N SER A 2 -5.47 4.78 -18.59
CA SER A 2 -4.50 4.84 -17.51
C SER A 2 -5.20 5.23 -16.21
N HIS A 3 -4.94 4.48 -15.15
CA HIS A 3 -5.45 4.77 -13.81
C HIS A 3 -4.33 5.38 -12.97
N SER A 4 -4.65 6.42 -12.21
CA SER A 4 -3.68 7.05 -11.30
C SER A 4 -3.60 6.28 -9.99
N ILE A 5 -2.39 5.88 -9.62
CA ILE A 5 -2.08 5.28 -8.32
C ILE A 5 -1.30 6.31 -7.52
N LYS A 6 -1.76 6.65 -6.31
CA LYS A 6 -1.08 7.60 -5.42
C LYS A 6 -0.37 6.84 -4.32
N ILE A 7 0.91 7.12 -4.15
CA ILE A 7 1.73 6.59 -3.07
C ILE A 7 2.14 7.79 -2.23
N TYR A 8 1.84 7.73 -0.93
CA TYR A 8 2.08 8.84 0.00
C TYR A 8 3.45 8.72 0.65
N ASP A 9 4.04 9.85 1.03
CA ASP A 9 5.29 9.88 1.84
C ASP A 9 5.11 9.25 3.23
N THR A 10 3.88 9.04 3.67
CA THR A 10 3.54 8.27 4.89
C THR A 10 3.63 6.76 4.70
N CYS A 11 4.06 6.28 3.52
CA CYS A 11 4.27 4.86 3.27
C CYS A 11 5.27 4.27 4.27
N ILE A 12 4.83 3.24 4.99
CA ILE A 12 5.65 2.52 5.99
C ILE A 12 6.38 1.30 5.42
N GLY A 13 6.26 1.02 4.12
CA GLY A 13 6.94 -0.14 3.52
C GLY A 13 6.37 -1.52 3.90
N CYS A 14 5.07 -1.62 4.27
CA CYS A 14 4.45 -2.87 4.71
C CYS A 14 4.12 -3.89 3.59
N THR A 15 4.30 -3.53 2.31
CA THR A 15 4.12 -4.41 1.13
C THR A 15 2.69 -4.97 0.93
N GLN A 16 1.70 -4.53 1.71
CA GLN A 16 0.31 -4.99 1.57
C GLN A 16 -0.30 -4.61 0.22
N CYS A 17 -0.06 -3.38 -0.25
CA CYS A 17 -0.58 -2.90 -1.54
C CYS A 17 -0.05 -3.71 -2.74
N VAL A 18 1.23 -4.11 -2.70
CA VAL A 18 1.85 -4.96 -3.72
C VAL A 18 1.16 -6.32 -3.77
N ARG A 19 0.96 -6.95 -2.61
CA ARG A 19 0.31 -8.27 -2.51
C ARG A 19 -1.17 -8.25 -2.91
N ALA A 20 -1.86 -7.15 -2.64
CA ALA A 20 -3.27 -7.00 -2.95
C ALA A 20 -3.54 -6.72 -4.43
N CYS A 21 -2.51 -6.32 -5.20
CA CYS A 21 -2.65 -5.97 -6.60
C CYS A 21 -2.80 -7.24 -7.47
N PRO A 22 -3.94 -7.45 -8.14
CA PRO A 22 -4.16 -8.64 -8.96
C PRO A 22 -3.32 -8.65 -10.24
N THR A 23 -2.91 -7.48 -10.74
CA THR A 23 -2.10 -7.31 -11.95
C THR A 23 -0.62 -7.02 -11.64
N ASN A 24 -0.24 -7.01 -10.35
CA ASN A 24 1.13 -6.81 -9.91
C ASN A 24 1.83 -5.57 -10.52
N VAL A 25 1.12 -4.44 -10.60
CA VAL A 25 1.66 -3.18 -11.15
C VAL A 25 2.53 -2.39 -10.18
N LEU A 26 2.53 -2.80 -8.91
CA LEU A 26 3.26 -2.19 -7.82
C LEU A 26 4.52 -3.01 -7.49
N GLU A 27 5.60 -2.32 -7.17
CA GLU A 27 6.85 -2.94 -6.71
C GLU A 27 7.40 -2.20 -5.48
N MET A 28 8.28 -2.86 -4.72
CA MET A 28 8.99 -2.23 -3.61
C MET A 28 10.37 -1.78 -4.10
N ILE A 29 10.67 -0.49 -3.91
CA ILE A 29 11.99 0.08 -4.22
C ILE A 29 12.67 0.57 -2.94
N PRO A 30 14.01 0.59 -2.86
CA PRO A 30 14.74 1.14 -1.73
C PRO A 30 14.41 2.62 -1.53
N TRP A 31 14.14 3.03 -0.29
CA TRP A 31 13.85 4.42 0.07
C TRP A 31 14.10 4.68 1.55
N ASP A 32 14.97 5.64 1.86
CA ASP A 32 15.38 5.97 3.24
C ASP A 32 14.35 6.78 4.05
N GLY A 33 13.18 7.10 3.47
CA GLY A 33 12.15 7.91 4.15
C GLY A 33 11.24 7.15 5.12
N CYS A 34 11.36 5.81 5.20
CA CYS A 34 10.66 5.01 6.20
C CYS A 34 11.61 4.05 6.93
N LYS A 35 11.16 3.52 8.08
CA LYS A 35 11.93 2.60 8.93
C LYS A 35 12.39 1.34 8.18
N ASP A 36 11.55 0.82 7.29
CA ASP A 36 11.81 -0.40 6.53
C ASP A 36 12.69 -0.16 5.29
N LYS A 37 13.17 1.08 5.09
CA LYS A 37 14.07 1.48 3.99
C LYS A 37 13.54 1.12 2.60
N GLN A 38 12.21 1.04 2.44
CA GLN A 38 11.57 0.67 1.18
C GLN A 38 10.23 1.40 1.03
N ILE A 39 9.89 1.76 -0.20
CA ILE A 39 8.61 2.41 -0.56
C ILE A 39 7.98 1.66 -1.73
N ALA A 40 6.65 1.70 -1.80
CA ALA A 40 5.95 1.23 -2.98
C ALA A 40 6.23 2.17 -4.18
N SER A 41 6.31 1.61 -5.37
CA SER A 41 6.40 2.33 -6.65
C SER A 41 5.45 1.69 -7.67
N ALA A 42 4.94 2.47 -8.61
CA ALA A 42 4.01 2.01 -9.64
C ALA A 42 4.54 2.35 -11.05
N PRO A 43 5.58 1.64 -11.54
CA PRO A 43 6.14 1.91 -12.87
C PRO A 43 5.19 1.53 -14.02
N ARG A 44 4.29 0.54 -13.80
CA ARG A 44 3.41 -0.04 -14.83
C ARG A 44 1.94 0.35 -14.63
N THR A 45 1.66 1.64 -14.42
CA THR A 45 0.26 2.12 -14.24
C THR A 45 -0.64 1.90 -15.46
N GLU A 46 -0.07 1.62 -16.63
CA GLU A 46 -0.79 1.26 -17.85
C GLU A 46 -1.54 -0.08 -17.76
N ASP A 47 -1.03 -1.03 -16.96
CA ASP A 47 -1.67 -2.34 -16.71
C ASP A 47 -2.66 -2.30 -15.54
N CYS A 48 -2.87 -1.13 -14.94
CA CYS A 48 -3.79 -0.97 -13.83
C CYS A 48 -5.24 -1.10 -14.32
N VAL A 49 -5.99 -2.02 -13.71
CA VAL A 49 -7.42 -2.25 -14.01
C VAL A 49 -8.37 -1.45 -13.10
N GLY A 50 -7.85 -0.55 -12.26
CA GLY A 50 -8.66 0.31 -11.40
C GLY A 50 -9.40 -0.43 -10.27
N CYS A 51 -8.94 -1.62 -9.86
CA CYS A 51 -9.60 -2.44 -8.84
C CYS A 51 -9.53 -1.87 -7.40
N LYS A 52 -8.69 -0.86 -7.16
CA LYS A 52 -8.50 -0.15 -5.86
C LYS A 52 -8.16 -1.04 -4.65
N ARG A 53 -7.75 -2.30 -4.85
CA ARG A 53 -7.29 -3.17 -3.76
C ARG A 53 -6.00 -2.71 -3.08
N CYS A 54 -5.25 -1.84 -3.74
CA CYS A 54 -4.06 -1.21 -3.18
C CYS A 54 -4.35 0.03 -2.31
N ASP A 55 -5.59 0.53 -2.28
CA ASP A 55 -5.93 1.64 -1.40
C ASP A 55 -5.84 1.18 0.07
N PRO A 56 -5.06 1.87 0.91
CA PRO A 56 -5.06 1.60 2.33
C PRO A 56 -6.46 1.90 2.89
N PRO A 57 -7.04 1.04 3.74
CA PRO A 57 -8.24 1.40 4.47
C PRO A 57 -7.99 2.64 5.34
N ALA A 58 -9.04 3.43 5.57
CA ALA A 58 -8.96 4.72 6.29
C ALA A 58 -8.31 4.65 7.69
N TYR A 59 -8.15 3.47 8.28
CA TYR A 59 -7.48 3.28 9.57
C TYR A 59 -5.94 3.20 9.49
N LEU A 60 -5.33 3.13 8.30
CA LEU A 60 -3.87 3.15 8.15
C LEU A 60 -3.27 4.57 8.14
N SER A 61 -4.08 5.62 8.01
CA SER A 61 -3.59 7.01 8.08
C SER A 61 -3.29 7.46 9.51
N GLU A 62 -3.89 6.82 10.51
CA GLU A 62 -3.79 7.19 11.93
C GLU A 62 -2.78 6.30 12.69
N GLY A 63 -1.57 6.19 12.17
CA GLY A 63 -0.43 5.74 12.96
C GLY A 63 -0.34 4.22 13.22
N HIS A 64 0.90 3.79 13.38
CA HIS A 64 1.31 2.41 13.62
C HIS A 64 0.92 1.87 15.03
N LEU A 65 -0.18 2.33 15.64
CA LEU A 65 -0.64 1.85 16.94
C LEU A 65 -2.17 1.79 17.04
N ALA A 66 -2.74 0.68 16.55
CA ALA A 66 -3.84 0.04 17.26
C ALA A 66 -3.44 -1.42 17.50
N LEU A 67 -2.70 -1.63 18.59
CA LEU A 67 -2.78 -2.90 19.29
C LEU A 67 -4.26 -3.18 19.58
N GLY A 68 -4.75 -4.33 19.14
CA GLY A 68 -6.00 -4.91 19.63
C GLY A 68 -7.23 -4.73 18.75
N SER A 69 -7.46 -5.68 17.84
CA SER A 69 -8.54 -6.65 18.07
C SER A 69 -8.53 -7.71 16.98
N TRP A 70 -7.80 -8.80 17.25
CA TRP A 70 -8.20 -10.12 16.79
C TRP A 70 -9.03 -10.81 17.88
N GLU A 71 -9.73 -10.07 18.76
CA GLU A 71 -10.71 -10.73 19.63
C GLU A 71 -12.02 -10.91 18.90
N SER A 72 -12.34 -12.19 18.69
CA SER A 72 -13.68 -12.64 18.37
C SER A 72 -14.70 -12.07 19.36
N LYS A 73 -15.52 -11.12 18.92
CA LYS A 73 -16.91 -10.83 19.32
C LYS A 73 -17.36 -9.60 18.54
N VAL A 74 -18.32 -9.65 17.62
CA VAL A 74 -19.52 -10.49 17.51
C VAL A 74 -19.67 -11.12 16.13
#